data_AF-A0A6S6XH02-F1
#
_entry.id   AF-A0A6S6XH02-F1
#
_cell.length_a   1.000
_cell.length_b   1.000
_cell.length_c   1.000
_cell.angle_alpha   90.00
_cell.angle_beta   90.00
_cell.angle_gamma   90.00
#
_symmetry.space_group_name_H-M   'P 1'
#
loop_
_entity.id
_entity.type
_entity.pdbx_description
1 polymer ?
#
loop_
_entity_poly.entity_id
_entity_poly.type
_entity_poly.pdbx_seq_one_letter_code
_entity_poly.pdbx_strand_id
1 'polypeptide(L)' 'MDMEDDKLILRPKQTKAERQVVVSCRMDEDLIARIDAAASRVNRSRNDIINTLCEYALEHVSFEEK' A
#
# COMPACT_ATOMS: atom_id res chain seq x y z
N MET A 1 -1.65 -51.11 10.03
CA MET A 1 -0.61 -50.57 9.15
C MET A 1 -1.17 -49.28 8.60
N ASP A 2 -0.97 -48.25 9.40
CA ASP A 2 -1.45 -46.89 9.23
C ASP A 2 -0.86 -46.31 7.94
N MET A 3 -1.71 -46.02 6.95
CA MET A 3 -1.31 -45.29 5.75
C MET A 3 -1.44 -43.79 6.05
N GLU A 4 -0.28 -43.16 6.03
CA GLU A 4 0.02 -41.81 6.46
C GLU A 4 -0.77 -40.75 5.64
N ASP A 5 -1.30 -39.75 6.36
CA ASP A 5 -1.89 -38.51 5.83
C ASP A 5 -0.92 -37.81 4.85
N ASP A 6 -1.06 -38.03 3.54
CA ASP A 6 -0.50 -37.13 2.54
C ASP A 6 -1.41 -35.90 2.38
N LYS A 7 -1.43 -35.07 3.42
CA LYS A 7 -2.00 -33.72 3.33
C LYS A 7 -0.86 -32.78 3.02
N LEU A 8 -0.82 -32.28 1.78
CA LEU A 8 -0.02 -31.13 1.41
C LEU A 8 -0.51 -29.90 2.21
N ILE A 9 0.05 -29.69 3.40
CA ILE A 9 -0.20 -28.49 4.20
C ILE A 9 0.44 -27.31 3.49
N LEU A 10 -0.35 -26.57 2.70
CA LEU A 10 -0.01 -25.24 2.24
C LEU A 10 0.01 -24.31 3.45
N ARG A 11 1.18 -24.21 4.10
CA ARG A 11 1.42 -23.20 5.13
C ARG A 11 1.39 -21.83 4.45
N PRO A 12 0.60 -20.85 4.94
CA PRO A 12 0.71 -19.50 4.42
C PRO A 12 2.15 -19.06 4.61
N LYS A 13 2.77 -18.64 3.51
CA LYS A 13 4.13 -18.11 3.49
C LYS A 13 4.18 -17.02 4.56
N GLN A 14 4.92 -17.26 5.65
CA GLN A 14 5.36 -16.19 6.55
C GLN A 14 6.40 -15.37 5.78
N THR A 15 5.94 -14.69 4.74
CA THR A 15 6.69 -13.64 4.12
C THR A 15 6.51 -12.45 5.05
N LYS A 16 7.58 -12.20 5.79
CA LYS A 16 7.90 -10.97 6.48
C LYS A 16 8.06 -9.80 5.47
N ALA A 17 7.18 -9.70 4.46
CA ALA A 17 7.10 -8.54 3.58
C ALA A 17 6.01 -7.65 4.13
N GLU A 18 6.47 -6.51 4.65
CA GLU A 18 5.80 -5.22 4.51
C GLU A 18 4.31 -5.22 4.85
N ARG A 19 3.99 -4.75 6.06
CA ARG A 19 2.62 -4.45 6.49
C ARG A 19 2.02 -3.31 5.64
N GLN A 20 1.77 -3.55 4.37
CA GLN A 20 0.92 -2.67 3.56
C GLN A 20 -0.52 -2.95 3.99
N VAL A 21 -1.04 -2.09 4.87
CA VAL A 21 -2.42 -2.17 5.34
C VAL A 21 -3.30 -1.42 4.34
N VAL A 22 -4.37 -2.06 3.87
CA VAL A 22 -5.36 -1.38 3.02
C VAL A 22 -6.14 -0.40 3.90
N VAL A 23 -6.02 0.88 3.60
CA VAL A 23 -6.73 1.96 4.29
C VAL A 23 -7.72 2.61 3.33
N SER A 24 -8.97 2.77 3.77
CA SER A 24 -9.99 3.51 3.03
C SER A 24 -9.97 4.96 3.49
N CYS A 25 -9.44 5.87 2.68
CA CYS A 25 -9.45 7.31 2.96
C CYS A 25 -10.44 8.01 2.03
N ARG A 26 -11.15 9.02 2.54
CA ARG A 26 -11.97 9.92 1.71
C ARG A 26 -11.07 11.04 1.21
N MET A 27 -10.89 11.09 -0.10
CA MET A 27 -10.13 12.11 -0.79
C MET A 27 -11.04 12.89 -1.74
N ASP A 28 -10.67 14.14 -1.99
CA ASP A 28 -11.39 14.99 -2.95
C ASP A 28 -11.24 14.44 -4.38
N GLU A 29 -12.27 14.59 -5.20
CA GLU A 29 -12.27 14.08 -6.58
C GLU A 29 -11.18 14.74 -7.44
N ASP A 30 -10.91 16.04 -7.23
CA ASP A 30 -9.83 16.75 -7.93
C ASP A 30 -8.45 16.19 -7.55
N LEU A 31 -8.26 15.90 -6.27
CA LEU A 31 -7.00 15.34 -5.78
C LEU A 31 -6.74 13.94 -6.37
N ILE A 32 -7.78 13.09 -6.42
CA ILE A 32 -7.67 11.76 -7.04
C ILE A 32 -7.34 11.89 -8.53
N ALA A 33 -7.99 12.80 -9.26
CA ALA A 33 -7.72 13.02 -10.68
C ALA A 33 -6.28 13.47 -10.93
N ARG A 34 -5.73 14.35 -10.08
CA ARG A 34 -4.33 14.78 -10.15
C ARG A 34 -3.34 13.65 -9.86
N ILE A 35 -3.64 12.80 -8.88
CA ILE A 35 -2.83 11.63 -8.55
C ILE A 35 -2.87 10.60 -9.69
N ASP A 36 -4.04 10.37 -10.29
CA ASP A 36 -4.18 9.45 -11.43
C ASP A 36 -3.42 9.95 -12.67
N ALA A 37 -3.52 11.25 -12.97
CA ALA A 37 -2.74 11.87 -14.04
C ALA A 37 -1.22 11.76 -13.79
N ALA A 38 -0.78 11.94 -12.54
CA ALA A 38 0.61 11.71 -12.16
C ALA A 38 1.00 10.24 -12.33
N ALA A 39 0.15 9.29 -11.92
CA ALA A 39 0.39 7.87 -12.05
C ALA A 39 0.50 7.39 -13.49
N SER A 40 -0.35 7.92 -14.36
CA SER A 40 -0.34 7.65 -15.79
C SER A 40 0.99 8.09 -16.44
N ARG A 41 1.57 9.21 -16.00
CA ARG A 41 2.85 9.74 -16.53
C ARG A 41 4.08 8.90 -16.16
N VAL A 42 4.07 8.26 -14.99
CA VAL A 42 5.24 7.54 -14.44
C VAL A 42 5.09 6.01 -14.59
N ASN A 43 3.95 5.55 -15.15
CA ASN A 43 3.61 4.13 -15.31
C ASN A 43 3.71 3.32 -14.01
N ARG A 44 3.37 3.97 -12.88
CA ARG A 44 3.33 3.37 -11.54
C ARG A 44 1.88 3.21 -11.08
N SER A 45 1.65 2.30 -10.13
CA SER A 45 0.32 2.16 -9.52
C SER A 45 -0.04 3.42 -8.72
N ARG A 46 -1.30 3.84 -8.76
CA ARG A 46 -1.82 4.95 -7.95
C ARG A 46 -1.38 4.84 -6.48
N ASN A 47 -1.47 3.63 -5.91
CA ASN A 47 -1.12 3.38 -4.52
C ASN A 47 0.38 3.57 -4.24
N ASP A 48 1.25 3.26 -5.19
CA ASP A 48 2.71 3.45 -5.09
C ASP A 48 3.02 4.96 -4.97
N ILE A 49 2.44 5.76 -5.86
CA ILE A 49 2.59 7.22 -5.86
C ILE A 49 1.97 7.86 -4.62
N ILE A 50 0.78 7.41 -4.19
CA ILE A 50 0.16 7.92 -2.97
C ILE A 50 1.08 7.69 -1.77
N ASN A 51 1.67 6.50 -1.64
CA ASN A 51 2.62 6.23 -0.55
C ASN A 51 3.86 7.12 -0.63
N THR A 52 4.49 7.25 -1.80
CA THR A 52 5.66 8.12 -1.97
C THR A 52 5.34 9.59 -1.66
N LEU A 53 4.20 10.09 -2.13
CA LEU A 53 3.76 11.46 -1.87
C LEU A 53 3.45 11.69 -0.39
N CYS A 54 2.79 10.74 0.28
CA CYS A 54 2.52 10.81 1.71
C CYS A 54 3.82 10.79 2.53
N GLU A 55 4.77 9.92 2.18
CA GLU A 55 6.07 9.84 2.86
C GLU A 55 6.83 11.16 2.73
N TYR A 56 6.91 11.72 1.52
CA TYR A 56 7.51 13.03 1.28
C TYR A 56 6.79 14.13 2.05
N ALA A 57 5.45 14.15 2.02
CA ALA A 57 4.67 15.16 2.72
C ALA A 57 4.90 15.10 4.24
N LEU A 58 5.02 13.90 4.83
CA LEU A 58 5.31 13.73 6.25
C LEU A 58 6.72 14.19 6.65
N GLU A 59 7.70 14.07 5.75
CA GLU A 59 9.07 14.56 6.01
C GLU A 59 9.18 16.09 5.86
N HIS A 60 8.41 16.68 4.93
CA HIS A 60 8.46 18.11 4.62
C HIS A 60 7.40 18.96 5.33
N VAL A 61 6.42 18.35 6.00
CA VAL A 61 5.40 19.07 6.76
C VAL A 61 5.99 19.54 8.09
N SER A 62 5.85 20.83 8.37
CA SER A 62 6.05 21.37 9.71
C SER A 62 4.69 21.58 10.35
N PHE A 63 4.48 20.96 11.51
CA PHE A 63 3.26 21.16 12.30
C PHE A 63 3.49 22.32 13.27
N GLU A 64 2.67 23.35 13.21
CA GLU A 64 2.55 24.30 14.31
C GLU A 64 1.51 23.74 15.29
N GLU A 65 1.98 23.20 16.41
CA GLU A 65 1.12 22.85 17.54
C GLU A 65 0.69 24.14 18.25
N LYS A 66 -0.61 24.27 18.52
CA LYS A 66 -1.21 25.43 19.16
C LYS A 66 -1.22 25.33 20.67
#